data_AF-A0A3N3ZTR1-F1
#
_entry.id   AF-A0A3N3ZTR1-F1
#
_cell.length_a   1.000
_cell.length_b   1.000
_cell.length_c   1.000
_cell.angle_alpha   90.00
_cell.angle_beta   90.00
_cell.angle_gamma   90.00
#
_symmetry.space_group_name_H-M   'P 1'
#
loop_
_entity.id
_entity.type
_entity.pdbx_description
1 polymer ?
#
loop_
_entity_poly.entity_id
_entity_poly.type
_entity_poly.pdbx_seq_one_letter_code
_entity_poly.pdbx_strand_id
1 'polypeptide(L)'
;MPSFNVPAPPPGARAFDSVLVEYRTVHRHPRIVFDDLAREAFEAAEQITNVLLVAGAGEVAPANEPAPVVCTLNPTVPGSYVLRYEIRESPQPEPTGRTRSFLRPQARAARDATPEIDAALQEALISGNRVTVVLLLCIGVLTGIDDGGLSVTAGTSDDDPFVELLDGIRVLQRVHRSTWVLLQREDIQDCLRGLLAPFKDDQLYTMTLVENPHFSNLQAAYVITASQKLRDFVEGAALCLPTL
;
A
#
# COMPACT_ATOMS: atom_id res chain seq x y z
N MET A 1 -23.48 5.04 -2.59
CA MET A 1 -22.01 5.17 -2.52
C MET A 1 -21.64 6.40 -3.33
N PRO A 2 -21.00 7.44 -2.76
CA PRO A 2 -20.58 8.59 -3.53
C PRO A 2 -19.54 8.17 -4.56
N SER A 3 -19.70 8.64 -5.80
CA SER A 3 -18.75 8.41 -6.89
C SER A 3 -17.49 9.23 -6.64
N PHE A 4 -16.38 8.55 -6.37
CA PHE A 4 -15.07 9.17 -6.20
C PHE A 4 -14.59 9.69 -7.56
N ASN A 5 -14.34 11.00 -7.66
CA ASN A 5 -13.87 11.60 -8.91
C ASN A 5 -12.35 11.59 -8.91
N VAL A 6 -11.74 10.42 -9.15
CA VAL A 6 -10.29 10.29 -9.29
C VAL A 6 -9.91 10.72 -10.72
N PRO A 7 -8.87 11.57 -10.91
CA PRO A 7 -8.44 11.98 -12.24
C PRO A 7 -8.21 10.77 -13.17
N ALA A 8 -8.42 10.90 -14.47
CA ALA A 8 -8.07 9.83 -15.41
C ALA A 8 -6.54 9.69 -15.51
N PRO A 9 -5.99 8.47 -15.67
CA PRO A 9 -4.55 8.29 -15.85
C PRO A 9 -4.04 8.94 -17.15
N PRO A 10 -2.75 9.27 -17.25
CA PRO A 10 -2.14 9.76 -18.48
C PRO A 10 -2.35 8.81 -19.67
N PRO A 11 -2.38 9.31 -20.93
CA PRO A 11 -2.47 8.46 -22.10
C PRO A 11 -1.30 7.47 -22.17
N GLY A 12 -1.58 6.17 -22.26
CA GLY A 12 -0.56 5.11 -22.25
C GLY A 12 -0.18 4.59 -20.86
N ALA A 13 -0.65 5.20 -19.77
CA ALA A 13 -0.47 4.64 -18.43
C ALA A 13 -1.63 3.73 -18.05
N ARG A 14 -1.32 2.60 -17.39
CA ARG A 14 -2.33 1.75 -16.75
C ARG A 14 -2.32 2.01 -15.26
N ALA A 15 -3.46 2.40 -14.72
CA ALA A 15 -3.61 2.77 -13.32
C ALA A 15 -4.57 1.83 -12.59
N PHE A 16 -4.24 1.56 -11.33
CA PHE A 16 -5.03 0.73 -10.41
C PHE A 16 -5.30 1.56 -9.15
N ASP A 17 -6.57 1.91 -8.94
CA ASP A 17 -7.02 2.62 -7.75
C ASP A 17 -7.23 1.62 -6.61
N SER A 18 -6.46 1.71 -5.56
CA SER A 18 -6.27 0.60 -4.63
C SER A 18 -7.04 0.76 -3.32
N VAL A 19 -6.70 1.80 -2.55
CA VAL A 19 -7.26 2.06 -1.22
C VAL A 19 -7.61 3.53 -1.12
N LEU A 20 -8.83 3.80 -0.69
CA LEU A 20 -9.25 5.10 -0.20
C LEU A 20 -8.82 5.23 1.26
N VAL A 21 -8.10 6.31 1.53
CA VAL A 21 -7.65 6.71 2.87
C VAL A 21 -8.42 7.96 3.26
N GLU A 22 -9.20 7.89 4.33
CA GLU A 22 -9.92 9.03 4.92
C GLU A 22 -9.32 9.36 6.28
N TYR A 23 -8.75 10.56 6.39
CA TYR A 23 -8.24 11.12 7.63
C TYR A 23 -9.30 12.01 8.25
N ARG A 24 -9.67 11.73 9.51
CA ARG A 24 -10.62 12.54 10.25
C ARG A 24 -9.91 13.32 11.35
N THR A 25 -10.17 14.62 11.35
CA THR A 25 -9.59 15.60 12.26
C THR A 25 -10.67 16.30 13.09
N VAL A 26 -10.32 16.82 14.27
CA VAL A 26 -11.25 17.58 15.13
C VAL A 26 -11.65 18.92 14.49
N HIS A 27 -10.79 19.49 13.63
CA HIS A 27 -11.05 20.71 12.88
C HIS A 27 -11.07 20.46 11.37
N ARG A 28 -12.15 20.86 10.68
CA ARG A 28 -12.29 20.70 9.22
C ARG A 28 -11.68 21.89 8.46
N HIS A 29 -10.59 21.60 7.73
CA HIS A 29 -9.92 22.26 6.60
C HIS A 29 -9.83 23.81 6.44
N PRO A 30 -8.73 24.31 5.81
CA PRO A 30 -7.50 23.61 5.41
C PRO A 30 -6.31 23.90 6.32
N ARG A 31 -5.40 22.92 6.45
CA ARG A 31 -4.13 23.03 7.20
C ARG A 31 -2.96 22.65 6.30
N ILE A 32 -2.06 23.60 6.07
CA ILE A 32 -0.86 23.43 5.22
C ILE A 32 0.04 22.30 5.72
N VAL A 33 0.14 22.09 7.05
CA VAL A 33 0.95 21.04 7.68
C VAL A 33 0.48 19.63 7.29
N PHE A 34 -0.82 19.46 7.04
CA PHE A 34 -1.39 18.16 6.68
C PHE A 34 -0.97 17.72 5.27
N ASP A 35 -0.75 18.67 4.35
CA ASP A 35 -0.31 18.36 2.99
C ASP A 35 1.14 17.85 2.97
N ASP A 36 2.02 18.41 3.81
CA ASP A 36 3.40 17.94 3.95
C ASP A 36 3.47 16.52 4.54
N LEU A 37 2.67 16.24 5.57
CA LEU A 37 2.59 14.91 6.17
C LEU A 37 1.93 13.89 5.24
N ALA A 38 0.96 14.30 4.44
CA ALA A 38 0.36 13.46 3.40
C ALA A 38 1.38 13.11 2.30
N ARG A 39 2.28 14.03 1.96
CA ARG A 39 3.40 13.75 1.04
C ARG A 39 4.39 12.74 1.62
N GLU A 40 4.74 12.85 2.91
CA GLU A 40 5.60 11.84 3.57
C GLU A 40 4.96 10.44 3.53
N ALA A 41 3.65 10.36 3.77
CA ALA A 41 2.91 9.10 3.63
C ALA A 41 2.92 8.57 2.20
N PHE A 42 2.88 9.45 1.21
CA PHE A 42 2.92 9.08 -0.18
C PHE A 42 4.29 8.50 -0.60
N GLU A 43 5.39 9.16 -0.24
CA GLU A 43 6.76 8.68 -0.51
C GLU A 43 7.00 7.31 0.15
N ALA A 44 6.48 7.13 1.35
CA ALA A 44 6.56 5.85 2.06
C ALA A 44 5.69 4.74 1.42
N ALA A 45 4.54 5.09 0.84
CA ALA A 45 3.71 4.14 0.08
C ALA A 45 4.41 3.66 -1.20
N GLU A 46 5.16 4.54 -1.87
CA GLU A 46 6.01 4.16 -2.99
C GLU A 46 7.11 3.19 -2.52
N GLN A 47 7.80 3.52 -1.44
CA GLN A 47 8.88 2.71 -0.91
C GLN A 47 8.42 1.32 -0.47
N ILE A 48 7.30 1.20 0.25
CA ILE A 48 6.78 -0.11 0.69
C ILE A 48 6.35 -0.96 -0.51
N THR A 49 5.81 -0.33 -1.56
CA THR A 49 5.42 -1.03 -2.79
C THR A 49 6.63 -1.61 -3.49
N ASN A 50 7.72 -0.84 -3.59
CA ASN A 50 8.99 -1.33 -4.14
C ASN A 50 9.52 -2.51 -3.32
N VAL A 51 9.52 -2.43 -1.99
CA VAL A 51 9.99 -3.53 -1.14
C VAL A 51 9.14 -4.80 -1.33
N LEU A 52 7.82 -4.67 -1.45
CA LEU A 52 6.92 -5.81 -1.62
C LEU A 52 7.02 -6.46 -3.01
N LEU A 53 7.17 -5.65 -4.07
CA LEU A 53 7.39 -6.15 -5.43
C LEU A 53 8.71 -6.92 -5.55
N VAL A 54 9.75 -6.43 -4.88
CA VAL A 54 11.09 -7.03 -4.86
C VAL A 54 11.13 -8.29 -4.01
N ALA A 55 10.53 -8.25 -2.81
CA ALA A 55 10.45 -9.40 -1.91
C ALA A 55 9.65 -10.57 -2.52
N GLY A 56 8.68 -10.30 -3.40
CA GLY A 56 7.98 -11.32 -4.18
C GLY A 56 8.82 -11.99 -5.28
N ALA A 57 9.88 -11.32 -5.76
CA ALA A 57 10.75 -11.81 -6.83
C ALA A 57 12.02 -12.53 -6.33
N GLY A 58 12.27 -12.56 -5.02
CA GLY A 58 13.39 -13.30 -4.43
C GLY A 58 14.78 -12.69 -4.64
N GLU A 59 14.91 -11.48 -5.20
CA GLU A 59 16.19 -10.80 -5.41
C GLU A 59 16.21 -9.39 -4.80
N VAL A 60 17.39 -8.90 -4.46
CA VAL A 60 17.62 -7.52 -3.99
C VAL A 60 17.36 -6.58 -5.16
N ALA A 61 16.49 -5.58 -4.96
CA ALA A 61 16.17 -4.58 -5.99
C ALA A 61 17.47 -3.92 -6.50
N PRO A 62 17.75 -3.91 -7.81
CA PRO A 62 18.85 -3.13 -8.33
C PRO A 62 18.57 -1.64 -8.09
N ALA A 63 19.42 -0.99 -7.27
CA ALA A 63 19.23 0.37 -6.77
C ALA A 63 19.17 1.50 -7.83
N ASN A 64 19.28 1.17 -9.12
CA ASN A 64 19.41 2.14 -10.23
C ASN A 64 18.41 1.95 -11.37
N GLU A 65 17.46 1.02 -11.28
CA GLU A 65 16.40 0.90 -12.28
C GLU A 65 15.17 1.72 -11.85
N PRO A 66 14.51 2.45 -12.78
CA PRO A 66 13.28 3.15 -12.46
C PRO A 66 12.24 2.13 -12.00
N ALA A 67 11.58 2.41 -10.87
CA ALA A 67 10.52 1.55 -10.35
C ALA A 67 9.50 1.26 -11.46
N PRO A 68 9.17 -0.02 -11.72
CA PRO A 68 8.21 -0.38 -12.77
C PRO A 68 6.81 0.14 -12.48
N VAL A 69 6.55 0.50 -11.21
CA VAL A 69 5.27 0.99 -10.70
C VAL A 69 5.50 2.27 -9.94
N VAL A 70 4.70 3.28 -10.27
CA VAL A 70 4.63 4.56 -9.56
C VAL A 70 3.40 4.54 -8.68
N CYS A 71 3.57 4.71 -7.38
CA CYS A 71 2.44 5.02 -6.51
C CYS A 71 2.06 6.49 -6.74
N THR A 72 0.80 6.89 -6.61
CA THR A 72 0.33 8.29 -6.57
C THR A 72 -0.81 8.43 -5.56
N LEU A 73 -0.81 9.48 -4.74
CA LEU A 73 -1.91 9.79 -3.83
C LEU A 73 -2.80 10.89 -4.44
N ASN A 74 -4.01 10.53 -4.86
CA ASN A 74 -4.93 11.46 -5.51
C ASN A 74 -5.95 12.02 -4.50
N PRO A 75 -6.00 13.34 -4.28
CA PRO A 75 -7.03 13.93 -3.44
C PRO A 75 -8.40 13.77 -4.11
N THR A 76 -9.40 13.34 -3.35
CA THR A 76 -10.79 13.26 -3.83
C THR A 76 -11.63 14.40 -3.27
N VAL A 77 -11.56 14.55 -1.94
CA VAL A 77 -12.13 15.64 -1.17
C VAL A 77 -11.16 16.00 -0.05
N PRO A 78 -11.31 17.17 0.58
CA PRO A 78 -10.53 17.54 1.76
C PRO A 78 -10.50 16.42 2.81
N GLY A 79 -9.30 15.86 3.09
CA GLY A 79 -9.09 14.79 4.08
C GLY A 79 -9.36 13.37 3.55
N SER A 80 -9.63 13.19 2.27
CA SER A 80 -9.81 11.87 1.65
C SER A 80 -9.00 11.73 0.37
N TYR A 81 -8.26 10.63 0.28
CA TYR A 81 -7.28 10.39 -0.77
C TYR A 81 -7.40 8.98 -1.30
N VAL A 82 -7.10 8.78 -2.57
CA VAL A 82 -7.04 7.46 -3.21
C VAL A 82 -5.59 7.16 -3.55
N LEU A 83 -5.10 6.03 -3.07
CA LEU A 83 -3.80 5.49 -3.47
C LEU A 83 -3.95 4.80 -4.83
N ARG A 84 -3.21 5.27 -5.82
CA ARG A 84 -3.22 4.78 -7.19
C ARG A 84 -1.85 4.25 -7.57
N TYR A 85 -1.80 3.06 -8.15
CA TYR A 85 -0.59 2.49 -8.72
C TYR A 85 -0.62 2.62 -10.24
N GLU A 86 0.35 3.31 -10.82
CA GLU A 86 0.53 3.49 -12.26
C GLU A 86 1.70 2.66 -12.75
N ILE A 87 1.46 1.79 -13.73
CA ILE A 87 2.52 1.04 -14.39
C ILE A 87 3.10 1.96 -15.48
N ARG A 88 4.39 2.25 -15.40
CA ARG A 88 5.09 2.95 -16.48
C ARG A 88 5.31 1.97 -17.62
N GLU A 89 4.78 2.28 -18.80
CA GLU A 89 5.21 1.59 -20.01
C GLU A 89 6.71 1.86 -20.18
N SER A 90 7.51 0.80 -20.20
CA SER A 90 8.92 0.92 -20.57
C SER A 90 8.98 1.49 -21.99
N PRO A 91 9.85 2.49 -22.26
CA PRO A 91 10.03 2.94 -23.63
C PRO A 91 10.44 1.74 -24.44
N GLN A 92 9.63 1.41 -25.44
CA GLN A 92 9.87 0.32 -26.37
C GLN A 92 11.32 0.47 -26.87
N PRO A 93 12.19 -0.56 -26.74
CA PRO A 93 13.56 -0.44 -27.20
C PRO A 93 13.52 -0.01 -28.68
N GLU A 94 14.09 1.16 -28.99
CA GLU A 94 14.19 1.61 -30.37
C GLU A 94 14.86 0.49 -31.17
N PRO A 95 14.30 0.07 -32.31
CA PRO A 95 14.90 -0.98 -33.11
C PRO A 95 16.28 -0.49 -33.56
N THR A 96 17.31 -1.09 -32.98
CA THR A 96 18.70 -0.84 -33.31
C THR A 96 18.92 -1.13 -34.79
N GLY A 97 19.18 -0.07 -35.55
CA GLY A 97 20.03 -0.10 -36.74
C GLY A 97 19.60 -0.99 -37.90
N ARG A 98 18.92 -0.37 -38.87
CA ARG A 98 19.00 -0.60 -40.33
C ARG A 98 19.86 -1.80 -40.82
N THR A 99 19.17 -2.79 -41.36
CA THR A 99 19.62 -3.48 -42.59
C THR A 99 18.44 -3.66 -43.54
N ARG A 100 18.61 -3.16 -44.77
CA ARG A 100 17.65 -3.25 -45.87
C ARG A 100 17.41 -4.72 -46.23
N SER A 101 16.15 -5.11 -46.36
CA SER A 101 15.75 -6.12 -47.33
C SER A 101 14.35 -5.79 -47.84
N PHE A 102 14.25 -5.65 -49.17
CA PHE A 102 13.02 -5.42 -49.90
C PHE A 102 12.22 -6.71 -49.91
N LEU A 103 10.94 -6.64 -49.52
CA LEU A 103 9.79 -7.35 -50.09
C LEU A 103 8.53 -6.91 -49.31
N ARG A 104 7.62 -6.18 -49.96
CA ARG A 104 6.20 -5.99 -49.58
C ARG A 104 5.38 -6.82 -50.58
N PRO A 105 4.20 -7.40 -50.27
CA PRO A 105 3.04 -6.74 -49.61
C PRO A 105 2.31 -7.64 -48.57
N GLN A 106 1.60 -7.11 -47.56
CA GLN A 106 0.18 -6.73 -47.63
C GLN A 106 -0.25 -6.04 -46.32
N ALA A 107 -1.25 -5.16 -46.45
CA ALA A 107 -1.95 -4.51 -45.34
C ALA A 107 -3.11 -5.37 -44.80
N ARG A 108 -3.52 -5.09 -43.55
CA ARG A 108 -4.50 -5.78 -42.66
C ARG A 108 -3.82 -6.90 -41.85
N ALA A 109 -3.66 -6.82 -40.53
CA ALA A 109 -4.65 -6.42 -39.54
C ALA A 109 -4.16 -5.26 -38.66
N ALA A 110 -4.96 -4.19 -38.65
CA ALA A 110 -5.09 -3.37 -37.47
C ALA A 110 -6.09 -4.06 -36.53
N ARG A 111 -5.89 -3.81 -35.23
CA ARG A 111 -6.84 -3.98 -34.11
C ARG A 111 -6.78 -5.33 -33.40
N ASP A 112 -6.82 -5.21 -32.08
CA ASP A 112 -7.14 -6.25 -31.10
C ASP A 112 -5.98 -7.09 -30.56
N ALA A 113 -4.86 -6.43 -30.25
CA ALA A 113 -4.05 -6.87 -29.12
C ALA A 113 -4.03 -5.73 -28.11
N THR A 114 -5.08 -5.65 -27.28
CA THR A 114 -4.94 -5.11 -25.92
C THR A 114 -3.70 -5.81 -25.36
N PRO A 115 -2.59 -5.12 -25.05
CA PRO A 115 -1.45 -5.79 -24.47
C PRO A 115 -1.95 -6.40 -23.16
N GLU A 116 -1.97 -7.72 -23.03
CA GLU A 116 -2.34 -8.35 -21.77
C GLU A 116 -1.51 -7.68 -20.67
N ILE A 117 -2.19 -7.14 -19.66
CA ILE A 117 -1.53 -6.79 -18.42
C ILE A 117 -0.84 -8.08 -17.98
N ASP A 118 0.44 -8.01 -17.63
CA ASP A 118 1.10 -9.16 -17.02
C ASP A 118 0.29 -9.52 -15.76
N ALA A 119 -0.49 -10.60 -15.86
CA ALA A 119 -1.43 -11.00 -14.82
C ALA A 119 -0.69 -11.21 -13.49
N ALA A 120 0.58 -11.62 -13.55
CA ALA A 120 1.44 -11.77 -12.38
C ALA A 120 1.77 -10.41 -11.74
N LEU A 121 2.01 -9.36 -12.52
CA LEU A 121 2.25 -8.01 -11.99
C LEU A 121 0.99 -7.41 -11.36
N GLN A 122 -0.17 -7.60 -12.00
CA GLN A 122 -1.44 -7.17 -11.44
C GLN A 122 -1.77 -7.91 -10.13
N GLU A 123 -1.53 -9.22 -10.09
CA GLU A 123 -1.68 -10.03 -8.89
C GLU A 123 -0.70 -9.60 -7.79
N ALA A 124 0.56 -9.32 -8.14
CA ALA A 124 1.58 -8.84 -7.21
C ALA A 124 1.19 -7.47 -6.61
N LEU A 125 0.61 -6.56 -7.38
CA LEU A 125 0.13 -5.27 -6.90
C LEU A 125 -1.06 -5.41 -5.96
N ILE A 126 -2.02 -6.27 -6.30
CA ILE A 126 -3.17 -6.58 -5.44
C ILE A 126 -2.68 -7.20 -4.12
N SER A 127 -1.75 -8.15 -4.22
CA SER A 127 -1.14 -8.82 -3.06
C SER A 127 -0.36 -7.84 -2.18
N GLY A 128 0.50 -7.00 -2.77
CA GLY A 128 1.27 -5.98 -2.05
C GLY A 128 0.39 -4.96 -1.35
N ASN A 129 -0.69 -4.51 -2.00
CA ASN A 129 -1.67 -3.65 -1.35
C ASN A 129 -2.34 -4.33 -0.15
N ARG A 130 -2.77 -5.59 -0.30
CA ARG A 130 -3.36 -6.35 0.82
C ARG A 130 -2.38 -6.45 1.99
N VAL A 131 -1.11 -6.77 1.72
CA VAL A 131 -0.06 -6.84 2.74
C VAL A 131 0.11 -5.48 3.43
N THR A 132 0.15 -4.38 2.67
CA THR A 132 0.26 -3.03 3.21
C THR A 132 -0.91 -2.69 4.14
N VAL A 133 -2.15 -2.97 3.72
CA VAL A 133 -3.32 -2.76 4.57
C VAL A 133 -3.21 -3.59 5.84
N VAL A 134 -2.87 -4.88 5.74
CA VAL A 134 -2.71 -5.73 6.93
C VAL A 134 -1.63 -5.18 7.87
N LEU A 135 -0.49 -4.70 7.36
CA LEU A 135 0.55 -4.07 8.18
C LEU A 135 0.03 -2.83 8.93
N LEU A 136 -0.71 -1.94 8.26
CA LEU A 136 -1.31 -0.76 8.89
C LEU A 136 -2.31 -1.16 9.99
N LEU A 137 -3.12 -2.21 9.76
CA LEU A 137 -4.05 -2.72 10.77
C LEU A 137 -3.32 -3.32 11.97
N CYS A 138 -2.23 -4.06 11.75
CA CYS A 138 -1.38 -4.54 12.83
C CYS A 138 -0.87 -3.39 13.69
N ILE A 139 -0.37 -2.31 13.09
CA ILE A 139 0.07 -1.12 13.83
C ILE A 139 -1.09 -0.53 14.63
N GLY A 140 -2.28 -0.42 14.04
CA GLY A 140 -3.46 0.08 14.74
C GLY A 140 -3.83 -0.75 15.97
N VAL A 141 -3.74 -2.07 15.89
CA VAL A 141 -3.97 -2.98 17.04
C VAL A 141 -2.86 -2.86 18.08
N LEU A 142 -1.59 -2.92 17.65
CA LEU A 142 -0.41 -2.88 18.52
C LEU A 142 -0.30 -1.56 19.30
N THR A 143 -0.68 -0.45 18.68
CA THR A 143 -0.62 0.88 19.30
C THR A 143 -1.92 1.24 20.02
N GLY A 144 -3.01 0.51 19.77
CA GLY A 144 -4.31 0.74 20.39
C GLY A 144 -4.52 0.06 21.75
N ILE A 145 -3.60 -0.83 22.15
CA ILE A 145 -3.72 -1.64 23.38
C ILE A 145 -2.52 -1.38 24.29
N ASP A 146 -2.78 -1.38 25.61
CA ASP A 146 -1.76 -1.17 26.63
C ASP A 146 -0.72 -2.30 26.67
N ASP A 147 0.47 -2.00 27.19
CA ASP A 147 1.56 -2.98 27.21
C ASP A 147 1.20 -4.15 28.12
N GLY A 148 1.45 -5.37 27.64
CA GLY A 148 1.06 -6.60 28.32
C GLY A 148 -0.42 -6.98 28.22
N GLY A 149 -1.27 -6.13 27.62
CA GLY A 149 -2.67 -6.46 27.31
C GLY A 149 -2.83 -7.28 26.03
N LEU A 150 -1.89 -7.11 25.08
CA LEU A 150 -1.88 -7.84 23.82
C LEU A 150 -0.95 -9.06 23.91
N SER A 151 -1.45 -10.22 23.51
CA SER A 151 -0.66 -11.43 23.30
C SER A 151 -0.75 -11.89 21.85
N VAL A 152 0.19 -12.74 21.44
CA VAL A 152 0.19 -13.34 20.11
C VAL A 152 0.30 -14.85 20.22
N THR A 153 -0.35 -15.56 19.31
CA THR A 153 -0.25 -17.02 19.23
C THR A 153 -0.07 -17.44 17.77
N ALA A 154 0.70 -18.52 17.57
CA ALA A 154 0.76 -19.17 16.27
C ALA A 154 -0.53 -19.97 16.04
N GLY A 155 -1.20 -19.69 14.94
CA GLY A 155 -2.30 -20.48 14.42
C GLY A 155 -1.90 -21.23 13.17
N THR A 156 -2.45 -22.43 12.99
CA THR A 156 -2.32 -23.22 11.77
C THR A 156 -3.71 -23.46 11.20
N SER A 157 -4.01 -22.97 10.01
CA SER A 157 -5.04 -23.57 9.16
C SER A 157 -4.35 -24.51 8.17
N ASP A 158 -5.11 -25.46 7.63
CA ASP A 158 -4.62 -26.65 6.93
C ASP A 158 -3.52 -26.40 5.87
N ASP A 159 -3.41 -25.19 5.29
CA ASP A 159 -2.35 -24.83 4.33
C ASP A 159 -1.64 -23.48 4.57
N ASP A 160 -2.06 -22.65 5.55
CA ASP A 160 -1.53 -21.29 5.72
C ASP A 160 -1.20 -20.95 7.19
N PRO A 161 0.07 -20.73 7.55
CA PRO A 161 0.44 -20.32 8.90
C PRO A 161 0.09 -18.85 9.16
N PHE A 162 -0.57 -18.58 10.28
CA PHE A 162 -0.92 -17.23 10.69
C PHE A 162 -0.55 -16.95 12.16
N VAL A 163 -0.54 -15.68 12.50
CA VAL A 163 -0.38 -15.16 13.86
C VAL A 163 -1.71 -14.51 14.26
N GLU A 164 -2.25 -14.90 15.40
CA GLU A 164 -3.42 -14.25 16.00
C GLU A 164 -2.95 -13.19 17.00
N LEU A 165 -3.46 -11.97 16.87
CA LEU A 165 -3.30 -10.91 17.87
C LEU A 165 -4.51 -10.97 18.79
N LEU A 166 -4.26 -11.15 20.08
CA LEU A 166 -5.27 -11.45 21.09
C LEU A 166 -5.32 -10.36 22.16
N ASP A 167 -6.53 -9.97 22.54
CA ASP A 167 -6.81 -9.24 23.78
C ASP A 167 -7.57 -10.19 24.73
N GLY A 168 -6.83 -10.73 25.70
CA GLY A 168 -7.30 -11.83 26.54
C GLY A 168 -7.65 -13.08 25.71
N ILE A 169 -8.95 -13.34 25.53
CA ILE A 169 -9.49 -14.46 24.73
C ILE A 169 -10.02 -14.03 23.36
N ARG A 170 -10.04 -12.73 23.07
CA ARG A 170 -10.63 -12.19 21.84
C ARG A 170 -9.56 -12.06 20.76
N VAL A 171 -9.78 -12.72 19.63
CA VAL A 171 -8.99 -12.48 18.41
C VAL A 171 -9.37 -11.12 17.83
N LEU A 172 -8.39 -10.21 17.81
CA LEU A 172 -8.54 -8.88 17.24
C LEU A 172 -8.17 -8.85 15.77
N GLN A 173 -7.10 -9.56 15.41
CA GLN A 173 -6.59 -9.61 14.04
C GLN A 173 -5.91 -10.96 13.79
N ARG A 174 -6.07 -11.47 12.57
CA ARG A 174 -5.28 -12.57 12.03
C ARG A 174 -4.35 -12.05 10.95
N VAL A 175 -3.10 -12.46 11.00
CA VAL A 175 -2.03 -11.95 10.14
C VAL A 175 -1.28 -13.13 9.57
N HIS A 176 -1.09 -13.16 8.26
CA HIS A 176 -0.27 -14.20 7.66
C HIS A 176 1.16 -14.13 8.22
N ARG A 177 1.80 -15.28 8.45
CA ARG A 177 3.11 -15.33 9.12
C ARG A 177 4.19 -14.53 8.38
N SER A 178 4.16 -14.51 7.04
CA SER A 178 5.10 -13.69 6.27
C SER A 178 4.92 -12.19 6.53
N THR A 179 3.68 -11.71 6.65
CA THR A 179 3.38 -10.31 6.99
C THR A 179 3.83 -9.97 8.41
N TRP A 180 3.70 -10.91 9.37
CA TRP A 180 4.23 -10.73 10.72
C TRP A 180 5.76 -10.59 10.73
N VAL A 181 6.46 -11.39 9.92
CA VAL A 181 7.92 -11.30 9.76
C VAL A 181 8.31 -9.98 9.10
N LEU A 182 7.56 -9.51 8.09
CA LEU A 182 7.81 -8.21 7.47
C LEU A 182 7.72 -7.06 8.50
N LEU A 183 6.74 -7.11 9.41
CA LEU A 183 6.57 -6.09 10.46
C LEU A 183 7.76 -6.00 11.43
N GLN A 184 8.57 -7.06 11.55
CA GLN A 184 9.77 -7.09 12.39
C GLN A 184 10.97 -6.39 11.74
N ARG A 185 10.93 -6.12 10.43
CA ARG A 185 12.06 -5.50 9.73
C ARG A 185 12.06 -3.99 9.94
N GLU A 186 13.23 -3.43 10.22
CA GLU A 186 13.40 -1.99 10.45
C GLU A 186 13.02 -1.15 9.23
N ASP A 187 13.40 -1.59 8.02
CA ASP A 187 13.07 -0.87 6.78
C ASP A 187 11.57 -0.81 6.50
N ILE A 188 10.83 -1.87 6.85
CA ILE A 188 9.36 -1.89 6.78
C ILE A 188 8.78 -0.96 7.85
N GLN A 189 9.30 -0.96 9.07
CA GLN A 189 8.83 -0.05 10.12
C GLN A 189 9.06 1.42 9.75
N ASP A 190 10.19 1.76 9.13
CA ASP A 190 10.46 3.12 8.62
C ASP A 190 9.44 3.53 7.55
N CYS A 191 9.12 2.64 6.60
CA CYS A 191 8.05 2.88 5.64
C CYS A 191 6.68 3.07 6.34
N LEU A 192 6.38 2.27 7.36
CA LEU A 192 5.13 2.38 8.11
C LEU A 192 5.03 3.69 8.89
N ARG A 193 6.15 4.20 9.44
CA ARG A 193 6.19 5.53 10.09
C ARG A 193 5.84 6.62 9.10
N GLY A 194 6.43 6.59 7.90
CA GLY A 194 6.12 7.54 6.84
C GLY A 194 4.65 7.47 6.43
N LEU A 195 4.11 6.26 6.18
CA LEU A 195 2.69 6.04 5.86
C LEU A 195 1.73 6.59 6.92
N LEU A 196 2.16 6.61 8.17
CA LEU A 196 1.40 7.09 9.32
C LEU A 196 1.80 8.51 9.76
N ALA A 197 2.65 9.21 8.99
CA ALA A 197 3.10 10.57 9.28
C ALA A 197 1.95 11.57 9.57
N PRO A 198 0.76 11.48 8.95
CA PRO A 198 -0.37 12.33 9.32
C PRO A 198 -0.78 12.25 10.79
N PHE A 199 -0.47 11.18 11.52
CA PHE A 199 -0.70 11.08 12.97
C PHE A 199 0.27 11.91 13.82
N LYS A 200 1.31 12.53 13.23
CA LYS A 200 2.09 13.60 13.88
C LYS A 200 1.24 14.85 14.13
N ASP A 201 0.16 15.07 13.38
CA ASP A 201 -0.83 16.11 13.67
C ASP A 201 -1.67 15.68 14.88
N ASP A 202 -1.58 16.46 15.96
CA ASP A 202 -2.31 16.22 17.22
C ASP A 202 -3.83 16.27 17.06
N GLN A 203 -4.31 16.85 15.95
CA GLN A 203 -5.72 16.96 15.63
C GLN A 203 -6.28 15.82 14.81
N LEU A 204 -5.42 14.97 14.25
CA LEU A 204 -5.84 13.75 13.58
C LEU A 204 -6.22 12.72 14.65
N TYR A 205 -7.45 12.22 14.58
CA TYR A 205 -7.97 11.27 15.57
C TYR A 205 -8.26 9.89 14.99
N THR A 206 -8.58 9.78 13.69
CA THR A 206 -8.71 8.49 13.02
C THR A 206 -8.25 8.53 11.57
N MET A 207 -7.72 7.41 11.08
CA MET A 207 -7.54 7.09 9.67
C MET A 207 -8.47 5.92 9.33
N THR A 208 -9.28 6.07 8.29
CA THR A 208 -10.15 5.02 7.76
C THR A 208 -9.58 4.52 6.44
N LEU A 209 -9.40 3.20 6.33
CA LEU A 209 -8.96 2.53 5.10
C LEU A 209 -10.16 1.81 4.49
N VAL A 210 -10.48 2.15 3.24
CA VAL A 210 -11.56 1.54 2.48
C VAL A 210 -10.97 1.01 1.17
N GLU A 211 -11.09 -0.28 0.91
CA GLU A 211 -10.64 -0.82 -0.39
C GLU A 211 -11.52 -0.29 -1.51
N ASN A 212 -10.90 -0.11 -2.67
CA ASN A 212 -11.66 0.13 -3.88
C ASN A 212 -12.56 -1.10 -4.17
N PRO A 213 -13.88 -0.92 -4.36
CA PRO A 213 -14.83 -2.00 -4.62
C PRO A 213 -14.46 -2.92 -5.78
N HIS A 214 -13.66 -2.44 -6.74
CA HIS A 214 -13.20 -3.23 -7.88
C HIS A 214 -12.26 -4.39 -7.52
N PHE A 215 -11.66 -4.37 -6.32
CA PHE A 215 -10.77 -5.43 -5.86
C PHE A 215 -11.45 -6.41 -4.91
N SER A 216 -12.64 -6.09 -4.38
CA SER A 216 -13.57 -7.01 -3.67
C SER A 216 -12.96 -7.99 -2.65
N ASN A 217 -11.99 -7.57 -1.84
CA ASN A 217 -11.34 -8.45 -0.85
C ASN A 217 -11.52 -8.01 0.60
N LEU A 218 -11.68 -6.71 0.84
CA LEU A 218 -11.93 -6.10 2.14
C LEU A 218 -13.44 -5.90 2.25
N GLN A 219 -14.09 -6.82 2.95
CA GLN A 219 -15.53 -6.76 3.21
C GLN A 219 -15.93 -5.59 4.12
N ALA A 220 -14.97 -4.89 4.74
CA ALA A 220 -15.21 -3.84 5.73
C ALA A 220 -14.27 -2.63 5.56
N ALA A 221 -14.75 -1.45 5.94
CA ALA A 221 -13.92 -0.29 6.22
C ALA A 221 -13.18 -0.51 7.55
N TYR A 222 -11.88 -0.21 7.58
CA TYR A 222 -11.08 -0.36 8.79
C TYR A 222 -10.71 1.00 9.37
N VAL A 223 -10.57 1.07 10.70
CA VAL A 223 -10.28 2.32 11.40
C VAL A 223 -9.05 2.13 12.27
N ILE A 224 -8.07 3.02 12.09
CA ILE A 224 -6.92 3.19 12.97
C ILE A 224 -7.17 4.47 13.76
N THR A 225 -7.12 4.37 15.08
CA THR A 225 -7.41 5.49 15.99
C THR A 225 -6.11 6.03 16.56
N ALA A 226 -6.02 7.35 16.68
CA ALA A 226 -4.88 8.01 17.29
C ALA A 226 -4.74 7.57 18.75
N SER A 227 -3.56 7.09 19.10
CA SER A 227 -3.14 6.82 20.48
C SER A 227 -1.78 7.49 20.71
N GLN A 228 -1.38 7.64 21.99
CA GLN A 228 -0.04 8.17 22.29
C GLN A 228 1.05 7.27 21.68
N LYS A 229 0.91 5.95 21.82
CA LYS A 229 1.86 4.97 21.24
C LYS A 229 1.99 5.08 19.72
N LEU A 230 0.88 5.37 19.02
CA LEU A 230 0.92 5.57 17.57
C LEU A 230 1.74 6.81 17.22
N ARG A 231 1.55 7.91 17.95
CA ARG A 231 2.33 9.14 17.76
C ARG A 231 3.82 8.90 18.06
N ASP A 232 4.11 8.25 19.18
CA ASP A 232 5.48 7.92 19.57
C ASP A 232 6.16 7.05 18.49
N PHE A 233 5.47 6.04 17.96
CA PHE A 233 5.98 5.20 16.88
C PHE A 233 6.32 6.02 15.62
N VAL A 234 5.39 6.90 15.22
CA VAL A 234 5.55 7.78 14.05
C VAL A 234 6.68 8.81 14.27
N GLU A 235 6.96 9.19 15.51
CA GLU A 235 8.09 10.04 15.89
C GLU A 235 9.43 9.28 16.00
N GLY A 236 9.43 7.96 15.82
CA GLY A 236 10.65 7.14 15.77
C GLY A 236 10.81 6.18 16.94
N ALA A 237 9.83 6.07 17.86
CA ALA A 237 9.87 5.04 18.89
C ALA A 237 9.83 3.63 18.27
N ALA A 238 10.41 2.68 18.99
CA ALA A 238 10.39 1.28 18.60
C ALA A 238 8.96 0.72 18.71
N LEU A 239 8.55 -0.06 17.72
CA LEU A 239 7.30 -0.80 17.79
C LEU A 239 7.49 -2.03 18.70
N CYS A 240 6.83 -2.05 19.85
CA CYS A 240 6.87 -3.20 20.74
C CYS A 240 6.01 -4.34 20.17
N LEU A 241 6.67 -5.37 19.64
CA LEU A 241 6.01 -6.59 19.15
C LEU A 241 5.96 -7.64 20.28
N PRO A 242 4.77 -8.18 20.62
CA PRO A 242 4.67 -9.32 21.52
C PRO A 242 5.47 -10.53 20.99
N THR A 243 6.09 -11.27 21.89
CA THR A 243 6.79 -12.52 21.56
C THR A 243 5.79 -13.62 21.24
N LEU A 244 6.03 -14.31 20.11
CA LEU A 244 5.31 -15.50 19.64
C LEU A 244 5.71 -16.76 20.42
#